data_AF-A0A3D5AQV3-F1
#
_entry.id   AF-A0A3D5AQV3-F1
#
_cell.length_a   1.000
_cell.length_b   1.000
_cell.length_c   1.000
_cell.angle_alpha   90.00
_cell.angle_beta   90.00
_cell.angle_gamma   90.00
#
_symmetry.space_group_name_H-M   'P 1'
#
loop_
_entity.id
_entity.type
_entity.pdbx_description
1 polymer ?
#
loop_
_entity_poly.entity_id
_entity_poly.type
_entity_poly.pdbx_seq_one_letter_code
_entity_poly.pdbx_strand_id
1 'polypeptide(L)'
;MSGYSRDRFPHWRKVGSNCDVRDTVLERDAKNVKKSGCNITDGTWQSVYDGQTLTDPLKVDVDHMVPLANAWRSGADSWTDDKRADFANDLDRPQLIAVSASSNRSKGDQDPSQWKPPNKDYWCQ
;
A
#
# COMPACT_ATOMS: atom_id res chain seq x y z
N MET A 1 11.54 18.77 -0.46
CA MET A 1 11.41 18.21 -1.83
C MET A 1 10.67 19.23 -2.66
N SER A 2 11.27 19.80 -3.70
CA SER A 2 10.57 20.80 -4.52
C SER A 2 9.53 20.11 -5.41
N GLY A 3 8.31 20.66 -5.49
CA GLY A 3 7.27 20.23 -6.42
C GLY A 3 6.51 18.94 -6.10
N TYR A 4 6.96 18.11 -5.15
CA TYR A 4 6.23 16.92 -4.75
C TYR A 4 4.91 17.29 -4.05
N SER A 5 3.81 16.71 -4.52
CA SER A 5 2.52 16.69 -3.82
C SER A 5 1.91 15.31 -3.99
N ARG A 6 1.41 14.74 -2.88
CA ARG A 6 0.72 13.44 -2.89
C ARG A 6 -0.54 13.48 -3.75
N ASP A 7 -1.18 14.64 -3.88
CA ASP A 7 -2.40 14.82 -4.68
C ASP A 7 -2.15 14.63 -6.19
N ARG A 8 -0.89 14.72 -6.62
CA ARG A 8 -0.47 14.42 -8.00
C ARG A 8 -0.46 12.92 -8.30
N PHE A 9 -0.69 12.07 -7.30
CA PHE A 9 -0.92 10.64 -7.44
C PHE A 9 -2.38 10.32 -7.03
N PRO A 10 -3.37 10.59 -7.89
CA PRO A 10 -4.76 10.22 -7.61
C PRO A 10 -4.86 8.74 -7.21
N HIS A 11 -5.34 8.44 -6.00
CA HIS A 11 -5.39 7.09 -5.46
C HIS A 11 -6.77 6.74 -4.88
N TRP A 12 -6.98 5.43 -4.79
CA TRP A 12 -8.23 4.72 -4.53
C TRP A 12 -9.26 4.91 -5.63
N ARG A 13 -8.84 4.61 -6.87
CA ARG A 13 -9.75 4.46 -8.00
C ARG A 13 -10.75 3.33 -7.73
N LYS A 14 -11.97 3.48 -8.24
CA LYS A 14 -12.98 2.41 -8.21
C LYS A 14 -12.54 1.25 -9.10
N VAL A 15 -12.69 0.02 -8.63
CA VAL A 15 -12.28 -1.19 -9.37
C VAL A 15 -13.27 -2.34 -9.21
N GLY A 16 -13.84 -2.80 -10.33
CA GLY A 16 -14.68 -4.00 -10.37
C GLY A 16 -15.86 -3.97 -9.41
N SER A 17 -16.05 -5.05 -8.65
CA SER A 17 -17.11 -5.23 -7.65
C SER A 17 -16.77 -4.68 -6.26
N ASN A 18 -15.51 -4.30 -6.01
CA ASN A 18 -15.08 -3.66 -4.78
C ASN A 18 -15.16 -2.13 -4.93
N CYS A 19 -15.29 -1.40 -3.81
CA CYS A 19 -15.51 0.05 -3.91
C CYS A 19 -14.29 0.78 -4.44
N ASP A 20 -13.08 0.42 -4.01
CA ASP A 20 -11.85 0.98 -4.52
C ASP A 20 -10.67 -0.01 -4.46
N VAL A 21 -9.52 0.46 -4.93
CA VAL A 21 -8.27 -0.30 -4.92
C VAL A 21 -7.82 -0.66 -3.50
N ARG A 22 -8.05 0.20 -2.51
CA ARG A 22 -7.65 -0.08 -1.12
C ARG A 22 -8.44 -1.25 -0.57
N ASP A 23 -9.76 -1.24 -0.73
CA ASP A 23 -10.63 -2.33 -0.31
C ASP A 23 -10.27 -3.63 -1.03
N THR A 24 -9.90 -3.53 -2.31
CA THR A 24 -9.45 -4.68 -3.11
C THR A 24 -8.17 -5.29 -2.55
N VAL A 25 -7.18 -4.48 -2.17
CA VAL A 25 -5.94 -4.99 -1.56
C VAL A 25 -6.20 -5.57 -0.18
N LEU A 26 -7.02 -4.91 0.64
CA LEU A 26 -7.37 -5.41 1.97
C LEU A 26 -8.08 -6.75 1.91
N GLU A 27 -9.01 -6.94 0.97
CA GLU A 27 -9.65 -8.23 0.76
C GLU A 27 -8.67 -9.28 0.23
N ARG A 28 -7.87 -8.93 -0.80
CA ARG A 28 -6.91 -9.84 -1.44
C ARG A 28 -5.92 -10.43 -0.44
N ASP A 29 -5.42 -9.59 0.48
CA ASP A 29 -4.33 -9.96 1.39
C ASP A 29 -4.83 -10.52 2.75
N ALA A 30 -6.14 -10.62 2.95
CA ALA A 30 -6.72 -11.22 4.15
C ALA A 30 -7.26 -12.63 3.95
N LYS A 31 -7.32 -13.35 5.08
CA LYS A 31 -8.12 -14.56 5.24
C LYS A 31 -9.37 -14.26 6.05
N ASN A 32 -10.41 -15.09 5.91
CA ASN A 32 -11.65 -15.00 6.71
C ASN A 32 -12.32 -13.61 6.68
N VAL A 33 -12.27 -12.92 5.54
CA VAL A 33 -12.76 -11.56 5.36
C VAL A 33 -14.25 -11.48 5.63
N LYS A 34 -14.68 -10.46 6.39
CA LYS A 34 -16.07 -10.02 6.49
C LYS A 34 -16.20 -8.60 5.97
N LYS A 35 -17.33 -8.31 5.34
CA LYS A 35 -17.62 -7.01 4.76
C LYS A 35 -19.00 -6.50 5.15
N SER A 36 -19.14 -5.19 5.15
CA SER A 36 -20.43 -4.49 5.20
C SER A 36 -20.50 -3.53 4.01
N GLY A 37 -21.25 -3.90 2.98
CA GLY A 37 -21.13 -3.28 1.66
C GLY A 37 -19.70 -3.48 1.13
N CYS A 38 -19.00 -2.38 0.85
CA CYS A 38 -17.61 -2.42 0.44
C CYS A 38 -16.59 -2.39 1.59
N ASN A 39 -17.02 -2.00 2.78
CA ASN A 39 -16.10 -1.82 3.89
C ASN A 39 -15.66 -3.19 4.41
N ILE A 40 -14.35 -3.40 4.48
CA ILE A 40 -13.79 -4.56 5.18
C ILE A 40 -13.93 -4.34 6.69
N THR A 41 -14.75 -5.15 7.35
CA THR A 41 -15.07 -4.99 8.77
C THR A 41 -14.33 -5.97 9.67
N ASP A 42 -13.82 -7.07 9.11
CA ASP A 42 -13.08 -8.11 9.83
C ASP A 42 -12.25 -8.92 8.84
N GLY A 43 -11.22 -9.59 9.33
CA GLY A 43 -10.35 -10.43 8.52
C GLY A 43 -9.12 -10.87 9.30
N THR A 44 -8.18 -11.52 8.63
CA THR A 44 -6.90 -11.89 9.21
C THR A 44 -5.80 -11.59 8.21
N TRP A 45 -4.96 -10.60 8.52
CA TRP A 45 -3.81 -10.19 7.73
C TRP A 45 -2.53 -10.67 8.40
N GLN A 46 -1.55 -11.06 7.60
CA GLN A 46 -0.19 -11.30 8.06
C GLN A 46 0.71 -10.23 7.45
N SER A 47 1.18 -9.31 8.29
CA SER A 47 2.06 -8.22 7.87
C SER A 47 3.42 -8.76 7.47
N VAL A 48 3.77 -8.66 6.19
CA VAL A 48 5.06 -9.14 5.67
C VAL A 48 6.24 -8.35 6.26
N TYR A 49 6.02 -7.11 6.69
CA TYR A 49 7.07 -6.23 7.18
C TYR A 49 7.57 -6.55 8.58
N ASP A 50 6.71 -7.02 9.47
CA ASP A 50 7.03 -7.25 10.89
C ASP A 50 6.50 -8.60 11.43
N GLY A 51 5.90 -9.42 10.56
CA GLY A 51 5.40 -10.76 10.90
C GLY A 51 4.13 -10.76 11.76
N GLN A 52 3.54 -9.59 12.06
CA GLN A 52 2.37 -9.52 12.92
C GLN A 52 1.12 -10.08 12.24
N THR A 53 0.35 -10.86 13.00
CA THR A 53 -1.02 -11.23 12.61
C THR A 53 -2.00 -10.20 13.15
N LEU A 54 -2.82 -9.64 12.27
CA LEU A 54 -3.75 -8.56 12.56
C LEU A 54 -5.17 -9.00 12.21
N THR A 55 -6.14 -8.69 13.06
CA THR A 55 -7.56 -8.96 12.81
C THR A 55 -8.43 -7.72 12.76
N ASP A 56 -7.93 -6.60 13.29
CA ASP A 56 -8.59 -5.31 13.25
C ASP A 56 -8.17 -4.55 11.98
N PRO A 57 -9.09 -4.28 11.03
CA PRO A 57 -8.78 -3.53 9.82
C PRO A 57 -8.18 -2.14 10.09
N LEU A 58 -8.46 -1.53 11.25
CA LEU A 58 -7.89 -0.23 11.64
C LEU A 58 -6.40 -0.28 11.95
N LYS A 59 -5.84 -1.48 12.14
CA LYS A 59 -4.41 -1.71 12.36
C LYS A 59 -3.67 -2.08 11.07
N VAL A 60 -4.36 -2.13 9.94
CA VAL A 60 -3.81 -2.52 8.64
C VAL A 60 -3.81 -1.32 7.70
N ASP A 61 -2.65 -1.02 7.14
CA ASP A 61 -2.51 -0.04 6.07
C ASP A 61 -2.19 -0.76 4.75
N VAL A 62 -2.62 -0.17 3.62
CA VAL A 62 -2.11 -0.55 2.30
C VAL A 62 -0.89 0.32 2.01
N ASP A 63 0.28 -0.30 1.93
CA ASP A 63 1.54 0.38 1.61
C ASP A 63 1.84 0.32 0.12
N HIS A 64 2.48 1.39 -0.37
CA HIS A 64 3.18 1.41 -1.65
C HIS A 64 4.62 0.94 -1.43
N MET A 65 4.95 -0.29 -1.84
CA MET A 65 6.29 -0.88 -1.66
C MET A 65 7.38 0.09 -2.11
N VAL A 66 7.23 0.68 -3.31
CA VAL A 66 7.97 1.88 -3.70
C VAL A 66 7.18 3.12 -3.24
N PRO A 67 7.65 3.90 -2.25
CA PRO A 67 6.91 5.08 -1.79
C PRO A 67 6.64 6.08 -2.92
N LEU A 68 5.48 6.73 -2.92
CA LEU A 68 5.11 7.72 -3.95
C LEU A 68 6.13 8.87 -4.04
N ALA A 69 6.64 9.33 -2.89
CA ALA A 69 7.68 10.35 -2.85
C ALA A 69 9.01 9.84 -3.42
N ASN A 70 9.32 8.55 -3.24
CA ASN A 70 10.50 7.94 -3.86
C ASN A 70 10.33 7.80 -5.38
N ALA A 71 9.15 7.40 -5.85
CA ALA A 71 8.82 7.37 -7.27
C ALA A 71 8.98 8.76 -7.90
N TRP A 72 8.52 9.81 -7.21
CA TRP A 72 8.71 11.21 -7.64
C TRP A 72 10.19 11.54 -7.83
N ARG A 73 11.03 11.29 -6.81
CA ARG A 73 12.49 11.50 -6.87
C ARG A 73 13.18 10.72 -7.98
N SER A 74 12.60 9.58 -8.35
CA SER A 74 13.17 8.64 -9.32
C SER A 74 12.64 8.83 -10.75
N GLY A 75 11.95 9.96 -11.02
CA GLY A 75 11.53 10.35 -12.37
C GLY A 75 10.02 10.42 -12.60
N ALA A 76 9.19 10.08 -11.61
CA ALA A 76 7.74 10.27 -11.73
C ALA A 76 7.32 11.74 -11.70
N ASP A 77 8.20 12.67 -11.33
CA ASP A 77 8.01 14.11 -11.47
C ASP A 77 7.77 14.56 -12.92
N SER A 78 8.33 13.83 -13.88
CA SER A 78 8.11 14.05 -15.33
C SER A 78 6.83 13.42 -15.88
N TRP A 79 6.14 12.58 -15.11
CA TRP A 79 4.95 11.86 -15.57
C TRP A 79 3.71 12.74 -15.57
N THR A 80 2.75 12.37 -16.42
CA THR A 80 1.37 12.86 -16.30
C THR A 80 0.72 12.33 -15.03
N ASP A 81 -0.29 13.04 -14.54
CA ASP A 81 -1.04 12.61 -13.35
C ASP A 81 -1.77 11.29 -13.59
N ASP A 82 -2.20 11.01 -14.84
CA ASP A 82 -2.78 9.72 -15.21
C ASP A 82 -1.81 8.56 -15.02
N LYS A 83 -0.55 8.72 -15.49
CA LYS A 83 0.48 7.68 -15.33
C LYS A 83 0.87 7.49 -13.85
N ARG A 84 0.89 8.56 -13.06
CA ARG A 84 1.08 8.48 -11.60
C ARG A 84 -0.08 7.77 -10.91
N ALA A 85 -1.30 8.02 -11.35
CA ALA A 85 -2.48 7.35 -10.84
C ALA A 85 -2.48 5.87 -11.23
N ASP A 86 -2.06 5.49 -12.45
CA ASP A 86 -1.87 4.08 -12.82
C ASP A 86 -0.88 3.39 -11.87
N PHE A 87 0.25 4.04 -11.59
CA PHE A 87 1.23 3.54 -10.61
C PHE A 87 0.68 3.44 -9.18
N ALA A 88 -0.08 4.44 -8.73
CA ALA A 88 -0.61 4.48 -7.37
C ALA A 88 -1.75 3.48 -7.13
N ASN A 89 -2.38 2.98 -8.19
CA ASN A 89 -3.54 2.08 -8.15
C ASN A 89 -3.23 0.70 -8.74
N ASP A 90 -1.95 0.37 -8.93
CA ASP A 90 -1.52 -0.86 -9.57
C ASP A 90 -1.81 -2.09 -8.69
N LEU A 91 -2.72 -2.96 -9.17
CA LEU A 91 -3.11 -4.21 -8.53
C LEU A 91 -2.38 -5.44 -9.10
N ASP A 92 -1.73 -5.30 -10.26
CA ASP A 92 -1.12 -6.41 -11.00
C ASP A 92 0.30 -6.69 -10.53
N ARG A 93 1.04 -5.64 -10.14
CA ARG A 93 2.41 -5.72 -9.62
C ARG A 93 2.42 -5.73 -8.09
N PRO A 94 3.50 -6.19 -7.42
CA PRO A 94 3.61 -6.22 -5.95
C PRO A 94 3.76 -4.83 -5.30
N GLN A 95 3.23 -3.79 -5.93
CA GLN A 95 3.39 -2.40 -5.53
C GLN A 95 2.46 -2.03 -4.35
N LEU A 96 1.28 -2.64 -4.25
CA LEU A 96 0.34 -2.44 -3.16
C LEU A 96 0.26 -3.67 -2.28
N ILE A 97 0.49 -3.53 -0.97
CA ILE A 97 0.47 -4.64 -0.01
C ILE A 97 -0.17 -4.22 1.31
N ALA A 98 -0.95 -5.11 1.93
CA ALA A 98 -1.48 -4.90 3.27
C ALA A 98 -0.42 -5.24 4.34
N VAL A 99 -0.09 -4.27 5.20
CA VAL A 99 0.92 -4.40 6.26
C VAL A 99 0.43 -3.77 7.56
N SER A 100 1.14 -4.00 8.66
CA SER A 100 0.81 -3.34 9.93
C SER A 100 0.94 -1.81 9.80
N ALA A 101 -0.03 -1.09 10.34
CA ALA A 101 0.01 0.37 10.35
C ALA A 101 1.27 0.90 11.05
N SER A 102 1.78 0.21 12.08
CA SER A 102 3.04 0.56 12.74
C SER A 102 4.25 0.47 11.82
N SER A 103 4.40 -0.64 11.07
CA SER A 103 5.54 -0.82 10.18
C SER A 103 5.47 0.14 8.99
N ASN A 104 4.29 0.31 8.40
CA ASN A 104 4.08 1.27 7.31
C ASN A 104 4.41 2.70 7.71
N ARG A 105 3.95 3.15 8.88
CA ARG A 105 4.24 4.50 9.38
C ARG A 105 5.70 4.68 9.76
N SER A 106 6.37 3.61 10.21
CA SER A 106 7.82 3.62 10.42
C SER A 106 8.61 3.75 9.12
N LYS A 107 8.12 3.15 8.02
CA LYS A 107 8.71 3.29 6.67
C LYS A 107 8.48 4.67 6.09
N GLY A 108 7.22 5.10 6.06
CA GLY A 108 6.73 6.34 5.47
C GLY A 108 7.34 6.63 4.10
N ASP A 109 8.14 7.69 4.10
CA ASP A 109 9.01 8.25 3.06
C ASP A 109 10.00 7.38 2.30
N GLN A 110 10.50 6.40 3.03
CA GLN A 110 11.89 5.97 2.93
C GLN A 110 12.05 4.87 1.88
N ASP A 111 13.13 4.97 1.11
CA ASP A 111 13.52 3.93 0.17
C ASP A 111 14.29 2.79 0.88
N PRO A 112 14.52 1.64 0.21
CA PRO A 112 15.18 0.47 0.81
C PRO A 112 16.61 0.68 1.35
N SER A 113 17.28 1.79 0.99
CA SER A 113 18.57 2.16 1.58
C SER A 113 18.44 2.79 2.96
N GLN A 114 17.30 3.41 3.26
CA GLN A 114 17.02 4.13 4.51
C GLN A 114 16.14 3.33 5.47
N TRP A 115 15.22 2.54 4.94
CA TRP A 115 14.33 1.70 5.75
C TRP A 115 14.27 0.30 5.16
N LYS A 116 14.29 -0.70 6.04
CA LYS A 116 14.07 -2.09 5.67
C LYS A 116 13.06 -2.71 6.62
N PRO A 117 12.24 -3.66 6.14
CA PRO A 117 11.35 -4.44 6.98
C PRO A 117 12.07 -5.03 8.20
N PRO A 118 11.53 -4.88 9.43
CA PRO A 118 12.03 -5.61 10.59
C PRO A 118 12.10 -7.13 10.36
N ASN A 119 11.15 -7.67 9.61
CA ASN A 119 11.15 -9.05 9.16
C ASN A 119 12.18 -9.25 8.03
N LYS A 120 13.31 -9.86 8.37
CA LYS A 120 14.43 -10.10 7.43
C LYS A 120 14.11 -11.14 6.36
N ASP A 121 13.18 -12.05 6.61
CA ASP A 121 12.79 -13.09 5.65
C ASP A 121 12.15 -12.47 4.39
N TYR A 122 11.72 -11.21 4.48
CA TYR A 122 11.10 -10.47 3.39
C TYR A 122 12.10 -9.67 2.51
N TRP A 123 13.39 -9.59 2.85
CA TRP A 123 14.33 -8.66 2.19
C TRP A 123 14.62 -8.96 0.71
N CYS A 124 14.27 -10.14 0.21
CA CYS A 124 14.56 -10.59 -1.16
C CYS A 124 13.42 -11.42 -1.78
N GLN A 125 12.17 -11.15 -1.36
CA GLN A 125 10.97 -11.78 -1.92
C GLN A 125 10.50 -11.06 -3.18
#